data_AF-A0A346D487-F1
#
_entry.id   AF-A0A346D487-F1
#
_cell.length_a   1.000
_cell.length_b   1.000
_cell.length_c   1.000
_cell.angle_alpha   90.00
_cell.angle_beta   90.00
_cell.angle_gamma   90.00
#
_symmetry.space_group_name_H-M   'P 1'
#
loop_
_entity.id
_entity.type
_entity.pdbx_description
1 polymer ?
#
loop_
_entity_poly.entity_id
_entity_poly.type
_entity_poly.pdbx_seq_one_letter_code
_entity_poly.pdbx_strand_id
1 'polypeptide(L)'
;ESIPPVTIDFLALIKLVNFYYNADKMKKLLLIIEDDWKRFGTGEELIILRNFGEDCRKKTLMYAGCITGSMTPFLLAPLVSLVMESISNDEMMASNETIVRPLVFHVEYLVDVEKWYFHLLIHSWCATLYVIVIFVGIDTIVLTYVTHACSLIAIISYRLEHLVENDDLEVDVNPPMSQDKSYRKLVQCISQHAKVIEYVEMVESANTISTCLQ
;
A
#
# COMPACT_ATOMS: atom_id res chain seq x y z
N GLU A 1 18.41 -17.67 -16.91
CA GLU A 1 17.42 -16.61 -17.22
C GLU A 1 16.59 -16.32 -15.94
N SER A 2 17.22 -15.71 -14.93
CA SER A 2 16.66 -15.61 -13.56
C SER A 2 16.73 -14.20 -12.96
N ILE A 3 17.02 -13.19 -13.78
CA ILE A 3 17.16 -11.80 -13.34
C ILE A 3 15.83 -11.25 -12.76
N PRO A 4 14.65 -11.48 -13.36
CA PRO A 4 13.41 -10.86 -12.87
C PRO A 4 12.99 -11.29 -11.44
N PRO A 5 12.97 -12.59 -11.07
CA PRO A 5 12.60 -13.00 -9.70
C PRO A 5 13.57 -12.45 -8.65
N VAL A 6 14.88 -12.52 -8.93
CA VAL A 6 15.92 -12.01 -8.01
C VAL A 6 15.77 -10.50 -7.78
N THR A 7 15.44 -9.74 -8.82
CA THR A 7 15.20 -8.29 -8.67
C THR A 7 13.97 -8.00 -7.80
N ILE A 8 12.89 -8.77 -7.94
CA ILE A 8 11.67 -8.60 -7.14
C ILE A 8 11.94 -8.94 -5.66
N ASP A 9 12.65 -10.03 -5.39
CA ASP A 9 13.02 -10.42 -4.03
C ASP A 9 13.92 -9.36 -3.37
N PHE A 10 14.86 -8.79 -4.12
CA PHE A 10 15.72 -7.72 -3.64
C PHE A 10 14.93 -6.44 -3.32
N LEU A 11 13.97 -6.06 -4.17
CA LEU A 11 13.07 -4.93 -3.90
C LEU A 11 12.19 -5.17 -2.67
N ALA A 12 11.67 -6.38 -2.49
CA ALA A 12 10.91 -6.76 -1.30
C ALA A 12 11.75 -6.63 -0.02
N LEU A 13 13.02 -7.08 -0.07
CA LEU A 13 13.95 -6.96 1.05
C LEU A 13 14.24 -5.49 1.39
N ILE A 14 14.48 -4.64 0.39
CA ILE A 14 14.68 -3.20 0.59
C ILE A 14 13.46 -2.58 1.28
N LYS A 15 12.25 -2.85 0.77
CA LYS A 15 11.00 -2.37 1.36
C LYS A 15 10.87 -2.79 2.82
N LEU A 16 11.11 -4.07 3.11
CA LEU A 16 11.01 -4.64 4.46
C LEU A 16 12.03 -4.01 5.42
N VAL A 17 13.29 -3.90 5.00
CA VAL A 17 14.35 -3.28 5.81
C VAL A 17 14.03 -1.81 6.07
N ASN A 18 13.55 -1.07 5.07
CA ASN A 18 13.16 0.32 5.23
C ASN A 18 11.98 0.47 6.22
N PHE A 19 10.97 -0.40 6.10
CA PHE A 19 9.83 -0.42 7.02
C PHE A 19 10.26 -0.72 8.45
N TYR A 20 11.17 -1.68 8.63
CA TYR A 20 11.71 -2.02 9.94
C TYR A 20 12.53 -0.88 10.55
N TYR A 21 13.44 -0.27 9.77
CA TYR A 21 14.28 0.83 10.25
C TYR A 21 13.46 2.08 10.61
N ASN A 22 12.37 2.34 9.88
CA ASN A 22 11.48 3.47 10.12
C ASN A 22 10.22 3.10 10.94
N ALA A 23 10.20 1.95 11.62
CA ALA A 23 9.01 1.44 12.30
C ALA A 23 8.41 2.44 13.31
N ASP A 24 9.26 3.17 14.04
CA ASP A 24 8.80 4.20 14.98
C ASP A 24 8.09 5.37 14.28
N LYS A 25 8.57 5.78 13.11
CA LYS A 25 7.91 6.81 12.28
C LYS A 25 6.59 6.29 11.72
N MET A 26 6.57 5.07 11.17
CA MET A 26 5.35 4.42 10.65
C MET A 26 4.27 4.32 11.73
N LYS A 27 4.67 3.92 12.94
CA LYS A 27 3.78 3.87 14.10
C LYS A 27 3.28 5.26 14.48
N LYS A 28 4.15 6.28 14.51
CA LYS A 28 3.75 7.66 14.81
C LYS A 28 2.74 8.19 13.79
N LEU A 29 2.91 7.91 12.50
CA LEU A 29 1.96 8.27 11.45
C LEU A 29 0.58 7.65 11.69
N LEU A 30 0.51 6.36 12.04
CA LEU A 30 -0.75 5.69 12.37
C LEU A 30 -1.43 6.30 13.60
N LEU A 31 -0.66 6.66 14.63
CA LEU A 31 -1.19 7.31 15.82
C LEU A 31 -1.76 8.71 15.50
N ILE A 32 -1.13 9.45 14.59
CA ILE A 32 -1.67 10.74 14.12
C ILE A 32 -3.00 10.53 13.40
N ILE A 33 -3.10 9.51 12.52
CA ILE A 33 -4.37 9.15 11.87
C ILE A 33 -5.43 8.86 12.93
N GLU A 34 -5.13 8.00 13.90
CA GLU A 34 -6.08 7.64 14.95
C GLU A 34 -6.56 8.86 15.75
N ASP A 35 -5.65 9.76 16.12
CA ASP A 35 -5.98 11.00 16.85
C ASP A 35 -6.84 11.95 16.01
N ASP A 36 -6.51 12.13 14.73
CA ASP A 36 -7.31 12.93 13.80
C ASP A 36 -8.72 12.37 13.67
N TRP A 37 -8.89 11.05 13.52
CA TRP A 37 -10.21 10.42 13.47
C TRP A 37 -11.04 10.64 14.75
N LYS A 38 -10.41 10.67 15.92
CA LYS A 38 -11.09 11.00 17.19
C LYS A 38 -11.44 12.49 17.27
N ARG A 39 -10.58 13.35 16.74
CA ARG A 39 -10.74 14.80 16.72
C ARG A 39 -11.87 15.24 15.79
N PHE A 40 -11.96 14.64 14.60
CA PHE A 40 -13.05 14.86 13.64
C PHE A 40 -14.27 14.00 14.00
N GLY A 41 -14.80 14.14 15.22
CA GLY A 41 -15.81 13.23 15.76
C GLY A 41 -17.23 13.41 15.21
N THR A 42 -17.58 14.58 14.66
CA THR A 42 -18.94 14.91 14.17
C THR A 42 -18.92 15.98 13.06
N GLY A 43 -19.93 15.98 12.19
CA GLY A 43 -20.14 17.01 11.15
C GLY A 43 -19.62 16.65 9.75
N GLU A 44 -19.58 17.65 8.86
CA GLU A 44 -19.16 17.50 7.45
C GLU A 44 -17.70 17.05 7.30
N GLU A 45 -16.82 17.45 8.21
CA GLU A 45 -15.41 17.05 8.19
C GLU A 45 -15.21 15.54 8.36
N LEU A 46 -16.05 14.90 9.19
CA LEU A 46 -16.05 13.45 9.35
C LEU A 46 -16.57 12.75 8.08
N ILE A 47 -17.53 13.35 7.38
CA ILE A 47 -18.05 12.81 6.11
C ILE A 47 -16.94 12.82 5.06
N ILE A 48 -16.18 13.92 4.95
CA ILE A 48 -15.01 14.02 4.07
C ILE A 48 -14.01 12.93 4.42
N LEU A 49 -13.62 12.80 5.70
CA LEU A 49 -12.65 11.81 6.15
C LEU A 49 -13.09 10.37 5.84
N ARG A 50 -14.38 10.06 6.04
CA ARG A 50 -14.96 8.75 5.73
C ARG A 50 -14.93 8.45 4.24
N ASN A 51 -15.29 9.41 3.39
CA ASN A 51 -15.29 9.23 1.94
C ASN A 51 -13.87 8.89 1.44
N PHE A 52 -12.85 9.63 1.89
CA PHE A 52 -11.46 9.30 1.57
C PHE A 52 -11.02 7.94 2.11
N GLY A 53 -11.46 7.57 3.31
CA GLY A 53 -11.20 6.25 3.89
C GLY A 53 -11.83 5.10 3.09
N GLU A 54 -13.06 5.27 2.62
CA GLU A 54 -13.76 4.28 1.77
C GLU A 54 -13.08 4.14 0.40
N ASP A 55 -12.68 5.27 -0.21
CA ASP A 55 -11.91 5.27 -1.45
C ASP A 55 -10.56 4.60 -1.29
N CYS A 56 -9.86 4.87 -0.18
CA CYS A 56 -8.61 4.20 0.17
C CYS A 56 -8.82 2.68 0.27
N ARG A 57 -9.86 2.25 0.98
CA ARG A 57 -10.20 0.83 1.13
C ARG A 57 -10.47 0.16 -0.22
N LYS A 58 -11.22 0.82 -1.11
CA LYS A 58 -11.51 0.31 -2.45
C LYS A 58 -10.23 0.17 -3.29
N LYS A 59 -9.36 1.19 -3.27
CA LYS A 59 -8.06 1.15 -3.96
C LYS A 59 -7.15 0.05 -3.42
N THR A 60 -7.09 -0.12 -2.09
CA THR A 60 -6.36 -1.21 -1.44
C THR A 60 -6.87 -2.58 -1.88
N LEU A 61 -8.20 -2.81 -1.89
CA LEU A 61 -8.77 -4.07 -2.32
C LEU A 61 -8.49 -4.35 -3.81
N MET A 62 -8.64 -3.33 -4.66
CA MET A 62 -8.34 -3.43 -6.09
C MET A 62 -6.87 -3.79 -6.32
N TYR A 63 -5.94 -3.09 -5.64
CA TYR A 63 -4.51 -3.35 -5.75
C TYR A 63 -4.14 -4.77 -5.29
N ALA A 64 -4.60 -5.18 -4.09
CA ALA A 64 -4.37 -6.52 -3.56
C ALA A 64 -4.93 -7.61 -4.49
N GLY A 65 -6.11 -7.38 -5.05
CA GLY A 65 -6.74 -8.27 -6.03
C GLY A 65 -5.94 -8.38 -7.33
N CYS A 66 -5.44 -7.26 -7.87
CA CYS A 66 -4.61 -7.25 -9.08
C CYS A 66 -3.30 -8.01 -8.87
N ILE A 67 -2.58 -7.73 -7.78
CA ILE A 67 -1.29 -8.40 -7.48
C ILE A 67 -1.52 -9.89 -7.29
N THR A 68 -2.46 -10.28 -6.43
CA THR A 68 -2.74 -11.70 -6.16
C THR A 68 -3.23 -12.43 -7.41
N GLY A 69 -4.13 -11.80 -8.18
CA GLY A 69 -4.66 -12.35 -9.43
C GLY A 69 -3.58 -12.55 -10.48
N SER A 70 -2.65 -11.60 -10.63
CA SER A 70 -1.53 -11.72 -11.58
C SER A 70 -0.56 -12.85 -11.22
N MET A 71 -0.39 -13.15 -9.94
CA MET A 71 0.52 -14.19 -9.45
C MET A 71 -0.10 -15.59 -9.43
N THR A 72 -1.43 -15.69 -9.45
CA THR A 72 -2.18 -16.95 -9.37
C THR A 72 -1.79 -17.96 -10.48
N PRO A 73 -1.65 -17.58 -11.77
CA PRO A 73 -1.23 -18.52 -12.82
C PRO A 73 0.13 -19.16 -12.56
N PHE A 74 1.09 -18.40 -12.01
CA PHE A 74 2.43 -18.89 -11.70
C PHE A 74 2.41 -19.91 -10.56
N LEU A 75 1.55 -19.71 -9.56
CA LEU A 75 1.35 -20.67 -8.47
C LEU A 75 0.66 -21.96 -8.95
N LEU A 76 -0.26 -21.86 -9.91
CA LEU A 76 -1.03 -22.99 -10.45
C LEU A 76 -0.26 -23.80 -11.51
N ALA A 77 0.69 -23.21 -12.23
CA ALA A 77 1.39 -23.89 -13.32
C ALA A 77 2.04 -25.24 -12.91
N PRO A 78 2.76 -25.36 -11.79
CA PRO A 78 3.33 -26.65 -11.36
C PRO A 78 2.26 -27.69 -10.96
N LEU A 79 1.09 -27.23 -10.47
CA LEU A 79 -0.02 -28.12 -10.12
C LEU A 79 -0.64 -28.73 -11.38
N VAL A 80 -0.84 -27.94 -12.43
CA VAL A 80 -1.36 -28.42 -13.72
C VAL A 80 -0.41 -29.48 -14.30
N SER A 81 0.91 -29.25 -14.24
CA SER A 81 1.89 -30.23 -14.69
C SER A 81 1.88 -31.52 -13.88
N LEU A 82 1.73 -31.43 -12.56
CA LEU A 82 1.63 -32.63 -11.70
C LEU A 82 0.36 -33.45 -11.99
N VAL A 83 -0.77 -32.79 -12.23
CA VAL A 83 -2.03 -33.46 -12.59
C VAL A 83 -1.92 -34.13 -13.94
N MET A 84 -1.37 -33.44 -14.96
CA MET A 84 -1.15 -34.02 -16.29
C MET A 84 -0.24 -35.25 -16.24
N GLU A 85 0.83 -35.21 -15.44
CA GLU A 85 1.72 -36.35 -15.22
C GLU A 85 0.98 -37.53 -14.53
N SER A 86 0.14 -37.25 -13.53
CA SER A 86 -0.62 -38.31 -12.85
C SER A 86 -1.59 -39.02 -13.78
N ILE A 87 -2.21 -38.29 -14.72
CA ILE A 87 -3.16 -38.84 -15.69
C ILE A 87 -2.42 -39.63 -16.79
N SER A 88 -1.30 -39.12 -17.30
CA SER A 88 -0.53 -39.80 -18.34
C SER A 88 0.10 -41.12 -17.88
N ASN A 89 0.39 -41.24 -16.59
CA ASN A 89 0.93 -42.47 -16.00
C ASN A 89 -0.15 -43.54 -15.73
N ASP A 90 -1.44 -43.17 -15.69
CA ASP A 90 -2.56 -44.07 -15.34
C ASP A 90 -3.27 -44.67 -16.58
N GLU A 91 -3.12 -44.06 -17.76
CA GLU A 91 -3.74 -44.56 -19.02
C GLU A 91 -2.77 -44.55 -20.21
N MET A 92 -2.27 -45.73 -20.60
CA MET A 92 -2.13 -46.19 -21.99
C MET A 92 -1.56 -45.21 -23.05
N MET A 93 -0.68 -44.26 -22.73
CA MET A 93 -0.02 -43.36 -23.70
C MET A 93 1.43 -43.09 -23.29
N ALA A 94 2.24 -44.14 -23.23
CA ALA A 94 3.69 -43.99 -23.19
C ALA A 94 4.23 -43.63 -24.58
N SER A 95 3.91 -42.45 -25.10
CA SER A 95 4.61 -41.89 -26.27
C SER A 95 5.65 -40.88 -25.79
N ASN A 96 6.85 -41.38 -25.49
CA ASN A 96 8.20 -40.80 -25.62
C ASN A 96 8.47 -39.29 -25.42
N GLU A 97 7.56 -38.52 -24.83
CA GLU A 97 7.79 -37.11 -24.50
C GLU A 97 8.30 -37.01 -23.06
N THR A 98 9.53 -36.54 -22.91
CA THR A 98 10.09 -36.13 -21.61
C THR A 98 9.19 -35.05 -21.02
N ILE A 99 8.34 -35.42 -20.06
CA ILE A 99 7.50 -34.49 -19.31
C ILE A 99 8.44 -33.55 -18.55
N VAL A 100 8.58 -32.33 -19.06
CA VAL A 100 9.36 -31.28 -18.41
C VAL A 100 8.60 -30.85 -17.16
N ARG A 101 9.18 -31.01 -15.97
CA ARG A 101 8.61 -30.51 -14.70
C ARG A 101 8.91 -29.01 -14.57
N PRO A 102 7.97 -28.09 -14.83
CA PRO A 102 8.26 -26.67 -14.67
C PRO A 102 8.25 -26.32 -13.18
N LEU A 103 9.38 -25.82 -12.67
CA LEU A 103 9.37 -25.07 -11.41
C LEU A 103 8.69 -23.71 -11.63
N VAL A 104 8.10 -23.16 -10.56
CA VAL A 104 7.51 -21.79 -10.55
C VAL A 104 8.51 -20.74 -11.07
N PHE A 105 9.80 -20.93 -10.79
CA PHE A 105 10.90 -20.13 -11.33
C PHE A 105 12.04 -21.03 -11.78
N HIS A 106 12.58 -20.78 -12.98
CA HIS A 106 13.78 -21.44 -13.47
C HIS A 106 15.00 -20.80 -12.81
N VAL A 107 15.41 -21.37 -11.67
CA VAL A 107 16.66 -21.02 -10.98
C VAL A 107 17.59 -22.21 -11.14
N GLU A 108 18.83 -21.96 -11.56
CA GLU A 108 19.87 -23.00 -11.61
C GLU A 108 20.22 -23.41 -10.18
N TYR A 109 19.50 -24.38 -9.64
CA TYR A 109 19.82 -24.97 -8.35
C TYR A 109 21.08 -25.83 -8.52
N LEU A 110 22.12 -25.58 -7.71
CA LEU A 110 23.33 -26.41 -7.61
C LEU A 110 23.06 -27.79 -6.96
N VAL A 111 21.80 -28.22 -6.95
CA VAL A 111 21.26 -29.38 -6.23
C VAL A 111 20.39 -30.17 -7.20
N ASP A 112 20.38 -31.49 -7.07
CA ASP A 112 19.55 -32.39 -7.87
C ASP A 112 18.06 -32.04 -7.75
N VAL A 113 17.54 -31.37 -8.78
CA VAL A 113 16.17 -30.82 -8.82
C VAL A 113 15.13 -31.93 -8.79
N GLU A 114 15.41 -33.09 -9.37
CA GLU A 114 14.46 -34.21 -9.39
C GLU A 114 14.31 -34.83 -8.00
N LYS A 115 15.41 -34.97 -7.25
CA LYS A 115 15.40 -35.52 -5.89
C LYS A 115 14.69 -34.61 -4.88
N TRP A 116 14.82 -33.30 -5.03
CA TRP A 116 14.31 -32.32 -4.06
C TRP A 116 13.09 -31.52 -4.56
N TYR A 117 12.50 -31.93 -5.69
CA TYR A 117 11.45 -31.21 -6.39
C TYR A 117 10.34 -30.66 -5.49
N PHE A 118 9.73 -31.51 -4.66
CA PHE A 118 8.62 -31.11 -3.78
C PHE A 118 9.05 -30.08 -2.71
N HIS A 119 10.27 -30.20 -2.18
CA HIS A 119 10.79 -29.26 -1.20
C HIS A 119 11.03 -27.88 -1.84
N LEU A 120 11.63 -27.87 -3.04
CA LEU A 120 11.86 -26.64 -3.82
C LEU A 120 10.55 -25.98 -4.24
N LEU A 121 9.55 -26.76 -4.61
CA LEU A 121 8.22 -26.27 -4.98
C LEU A 121 7.51 -25.60 -3.81
N ILE A 122 7.48 -26.24 -2.63
CA ILE A 122 6.88 -25.68 -1.42
C ILE A 122 7.62 -24.39 -1.01
N HIS A 123 8.97 -24.43 -1.00
CA HIS A 123 9.77 -23.25 -0.71
C HIS A 123 9.45 -22.09 -1.66
N SER A 124 9.34 -22.38 -2.96
CA SER A 124 9.00 -21.37 -3.96
C SER A 124 7.61 -20.77 -3.74
N TRP A 125 6.59 -21.57 -3.41
CA TRP A 125 5.27 -21.03 -3.07
C TRP A 125 5.30 -20.16 -1.83
N CYS A 126 5.97 -20.60 -0.77
CA CYS A 126 6.13 -19.80 0.45
C CYS A 126 6.84 -18.48 0.17
N ALA A 127 7.92 -18.50 -0.62
CA ALA A 127 8.65 -17.29 -1.01
C ALA A 127 7.77 -16.32 -1.81
N THR A 128 7.05 -16.81 -2.82
CA THR A 128 6.14 -15.97 -3.62
C THR A 128 5.04 -15.34 -2.75
N LEU A 129 4.39 -16.12 -1.87
CA LEU A 129 3.36 -15.60 -0.97
C LEU A 129 3.91 -14.56 -0.01
N TYR A 130 5.11 -14.79 0.52
CA TYR A 130 5.80 -13.85 1.41
C TYR A 130 6.05 -12.51 0.72
N VAL A 131 6.57 -12.53 -0.50
CA VAL A 131 6.81 -11.33 -1.31
C VAL A 131 5.50 -10.58 -1.58
N ILE A 132 4.43 -11.27 -1.98
CA ILE A 132 3.11 -10.66 -2.21
C ILE A 132 2.63 -9.92 -0.95
N VAL A 133 2.73 -10.56 0.22
CA VAL A 133 2.31 -9.96 1.49
C VAL A 133 3.13 -8.70 1.82
N ILE A 134 4.44 -8.71 1.58
CA ILE A 134 5.30 -7.55 1.79
C ILE A 134 4.86 -6.38 0.90
N PHE A 135 4.73 -6.60 -0.41
CA PHE A 135 4.35 -5.54 -1.35
C PHE A 135 2.96 -4.99 -1.03
N VAL A 136 1.96 -5.87 -0.91
CA VAL A 136 0.58 -5.46 -0.60
C VAL A 136 0.53 -4.74 0.74
N GLY A 137 1.17 -5.26 1.79
CA GLY A 137 1.16 -4.65 3.12
C GLY A 137 1.80 -3.27 3.15
N ILE A 138 3.02 -3.15 2.63
CA ILE A 138 3.77 -1.88 2.68
C ILE A 138 3.14 -0.82 1.78
N ASP A 139 2.80 -1.18 0.54
CA ASP A 139 2.25 -0.19 -0.42
C ASP A 139 0.87 0.32 0.02
N THR A 140 0.05 -0.54 0.64
CA THR A 140 -1.28 -0.13 1.13
C THR A 140 -1.20 0.73 2.39
N ILE A 141 -0.20 0.53 3.25
CA ILE A 141 0.10 1.43 4.37
C ILE A 141 0.52 2.82 3.84
N VAL A 142 1.42 2.88 2.86
CA VAL A 142 1.83 4.16 2.25
C VAL A 142 0.64 4.85 1.58
N LEU A 143 -0.18 4.11 0.83
CA LEU A 143 -1.42 4.61 0.24
C LEU A 143 -2.35 5.21 1.31
N THR A 144 -2.46 4.56 2.46
CA THR A 144 -3.27 5.05 3.60
C THR A 144 -2.73 6.38 4.11
N TYR A 145 -1.41 6.51 4.30
CA TYR A 145 -0.80 7.75 4.76
C TYR A 145 -1.02 8.92 3.80
N VAL A 146 -0.80 8.68 2.50
CA VAL A 146 -0.99 9.70 1.46
C VAL A 146 -2.47 10.09 1.38
N THR A 147 -3.38 9.12 1.42
CA THR A 147 -4.82 9.39 1.36
C THR A 147 -5.29 10.18 2.58
N HIS A 148 -4.75 9.89 3.77
CA HIS A 148 -5.03 10.68 4.98
C HIS A 148 -4.57 12.13 4.82
N ALA A 149 -3.35 12.37 4.32
CA ALA A 149 -2.88 13.73 4.05
C ALA A 149 -3.82 14.47 3.08
N CYS A 150 -4.23 13.82 1.99
CA CYS A 150 -5.21 14.38 1.04
C CYS A 150 -6.55 14.73 1.72
N SER A 151 -7.02 13.88 2.63
CA SER A 151 -8.27 14.13 3.37
C SER A 151 -8.15 15.35 4.29
N LEU A 152 -7.00 15.55 4.95
CA LEU A 152 -6.74 16.72 5.79
C LEU A 152 -6.72 18.01 4.95
N ILE A 153 -6.11 17.96 3.76
CA ILE A 153 -6.13 19.09 2.81
C ILE A 153 -7.56 19.39 2.37
N ALA A 154 -8.36 18.37 2.04
CA ALA A 154 -9.76 18.54 1.66
C ALA A 154 -10.59 19.18 2.79
N ILE A 155 -10.34 18.79 4.05
CA ILE A 155 -10.99 19.42 5.22
C ILE A 155 -10.58 20.89 5.35
N ILE A 156 -9.30 21.23 5.13
CA ILE A 156 -8.84 22.63 5.15
C ILE A 156 -9.51 23.44 4.03
N SER A 157 -9.59 22.89 2.81
CA SER A 157 -10.27 23.52 1.69
C SER A 157 -11.75 23.76 1.99
N TYR A 158 -12.44 22.76 2.54
CA TYR A 158 -13.83 22.87 2.98
C TYR A 158 -14.01 24.01 3.99
N ARG A 159 -13.14 24.09 5.01
CA ARG A 159 -13.15 25.18 5.99
C ARG A 159 -12.99 26.53 5.32
N LEU A 160 -12.02 26.68 4.41
CA LEU A 160 -11.76 27.94 3.70
C LEU A 160 -12.94 28.39 2.85
N GLU A 161 -13.57 27.49 2.10
CA GLU A 161 -14.75 27.79 1.27
C GLU A 161 -15.91 28.33 2.13
N HIS A 162 -16.16 27.70 3.28
CA HIS A 162 -17.20 28.14 4.22
C HIS A 162 -16.83 29.42 4.99
N LEU A 163 -15.57 29.90 4.94
CA LEU A 163 -15.23 31.23 5.43
C LEU A 163 -15.67 32.31 4.46
N VAL A 164 -15.52 32.06 3.16
CA VAL A 164 -15.82 33.02 2.10
C VAL A 164 -17.33 33.18 1.93
N GLU A 165 -18.09 32.10 2.02
CA GLU A 165 -19.56 32.14 1.85
C GLU A 165 -20.33 32.78 3.01
N ASN A 166 -19.75 32.81 4.22
CA ASN A 166 -20.39 33.41 5.40
C ASN A 166 -20.11 34.93 5.56
N ASP A 167 -19.43 35.56 4.59
CA ASP A 167 -19.14 37.01 4.60
C ASP A 167 -20.35 37.85 4.12
N ASP A 168 -21.40 37.21 3.62
CA ASP A 168 -22.68 37.84 3.30
C ASP A 168 -23.59 37.85 4.54
N LEU A 169 -23.54 38.96 5.30
CA LEU A 169 -24.61 39.59 6.12
C LEU A 169 -23.97 40.36 7.32
N GLU A 170 -23.87 41.69 7.19
CA GLU A 170 -23.46 42.64 8.24
C GLU A 170 -22.08 42.42 8.89
N VAL A 171 -21.03 42.25 8.09
CA VAL A 171 -19.65 42.23 8.57
C VAL A 171 -19.15 43.66 8.81
N ASP A 172 -18.77 43.97 10.05
CA ASP A 172 -17.95 45.13 10.37
C ASP A 172 -16.67 45.05 9.52
N VAL A 173 -16.50 45.98 8.57
CA VAL A 173 -15.42 45.96 7.57
C VAL A 173 -14.06 46.20 8.21
N ASN A 174 -14.01 46.62 9.48
CA ASN A 174 -12.76 46.83 10.21
C ASN A 174 -12.91 46.50 11.72
N PRO A 175 -13.19 45.24 12.07
CA PRO A 175 -13.26 44.84 13.46
C PRO A 175 -11.83 44.87 14.05
N PRO A 176 -11.66 45.19 15.34
CA PRO A 176 -10.38 44.98 15.99
C PRO A 176 -9.96 43.51 15.85
N MET A 177 -8.68 43.26 15.56
CA MET A 177 -8.11 41.94 15.26
C MET A 177 -8.43 40.85 16.32
N SER A 178 -8.74 41.26 17.55
CA SER A 178 -9.17 40.39 18.63
C SER A 178 -10.59 39.83 18.46
N GLN A 179 -11.46 40.48 17.70
CA GLN A 179 -12.86 40.13 17.47
C GLN A 179 -13.14 39.57 16.07
N ASP A 180 -12.19 39.70 15.14
CA ASP A 180 -12.30 39.14 13.80
C ASP A 180 -12.28 37.60 13.81
N LYS A 181 -13.46 37.01 13.69
CA LYS A 181 -13.64 35.55 13.64
C LYS A 181 -13.10 34.96 12.34
N SER A 182 -13.20 35.67 11.22
CA SER A 182 -12.73 35.23 9.90
C SER A 182 -11.21 35.15 9.88
N TYR A 183 -10.53 36.18 10.39
CA TYR A 183 -9.07 36.17 10.58
C TYR A 183 -8.60 35.01 11.47
N ARG A 184 -9.26 34.79 12.63
CA ARG A 184 -8.89 33.69 13.53
C ARG A 184 -9.05 32.32 12.87
N LYS A 185 -10.14 32.09 12.13
CA LYS A 185 -10.35 30.82 11.42
C LYS A 185 -9.36 30.65 10.26
N LEU A 186 -8.99 31.72 9.55
CA LEU A 186 -7.94 31.68 8.53
C LEU A 186 -6.57 31.30 9.13
N VAL A 187 -6.19 31.93 10.25
CA VAL A 187 -4.95 31.59 10.98
C VAL A 187 -4.95 30.12 11.43
N GLN A 188 -6.10 29.59 11.86
CA GLN A 188 -6.24 28.17 12.19
C GLN A 188 -6.03 27.27 10.96
N CYS A 189 -6.61 27.61 9.80
CA CYS A 189 -6.41 26.87 8.55
C CYS A 189 -4.93 26.86 8.14
N ILE A 190 -4.25 28.00 8.20
CA ILE A 190 -2.80 28.12 7.92
C ILE A 190 -1.99 27.24 8.87
N SER A 191 -2.28 27.29 10.18
CA SER A 191 -1.61 26.46 11.17
C SER A 191 -1.84 24.95 10.94
N GLN A 192 -3.04 24.56 10.54
CA GLN A 192 -3.33 23.16 10.20
C GLN A 192 -2.63 22.72 8.93
N HIS A 193 -2.59 23.57 7.90
CA HIS A 193 -1.87 23.27 6.66
C HIS A 193 -0.37 23.06 6.93
N ALA A 194 0.24 23.87 7.80
CA ALA A 194 1.63 23.67 8.22
C ALA A 194 1.84 22.29 8.89
N LYS A 195 0.92 21.84 9.74
CA LYS A 195 0.97 20.50 10.34
C LYS A 195 0.82 19.37 9.32
N VAL A 196 0.01 19.57 8.28
CA VAL A 196 -0.12 18.61 7.18
C VAL A 196 1.20 18.49 6.42
N ILE A 197 1.90 19.60 6.18
CA ILE A 197 3.23 19.59 5.56
C ILE A 197 4.21 18.76 6.42
N GLU A 198 4.29 19.01 7.72
CA GLU A 198 5.14 18.23 8.64
C GLU A 198 4.78 16.73 8.61
N TYR A 199 3.50 16.40 8.52
CA TYR A 199 3.04 15.02 8.37
C TYR A 199 3.52 14.41 7.06
N VAL A 200 3.37 15.10 5.94
CA VAL A 200 3.81 14.63 4.60
C VAL A 200 5.33 14.47 4.56
N GLU A 201 6.10 15.38 5.13
CA GLU A 201 7.57 15.25 5.26
C GLU A 201 7.94 14.00 6.08
N MET A 202 7.17 13.69 7.12
CA MET A 202 7.38 12.46 7.89
C MET A 202 7.08 11.21 7.05
N VAL A 203 5.99 11.22 6.27
CA VAL A 203 5.65 10.14 5.32
C VAL A 203 6.76 9.97 4.29
N GLU A 204 7.24 11.06 3.71
CA GLU A 204 8.32 11.05 2.72
C GLU A 204 9.59 10.49 3.36
N SER A 205 10.05 11.05 4.47
CA SER A 205 11.29 10.62 5.13
C SER A 205 11.27 9.17 5.64
N ALA A 206 10.09 8.59 5.87
CA ALA A 206 9.94 7.19 6.23
C ALA A 206 10.00 6.26 5.00
N ASN A 207 9.77 6.79 3.80
CA ASN A 207 9.64 6.03 2.56
C ASN A 207 10.70 6.38 1.48
N THR A 208 11.49 7.45 1.64
CA THR A 208 12.45 7.96 0.64
C THR A 208 13.41 6.87 0.13
N ILE A 209 13.93 6.02 1.03
CA ILE A 209 14.85 4.94 0.65
C ILE A 209 14.13 3.90 -0.21
N SER A 210 12.85 3.61 0.09
CA SER A 210 12.05 2.64 -0.65
C SER A 210 11.55 3.17 -1.99
N THR A 211 11.27 4.48 -2.12
CA THR A 211 10.71 5.07 -3.34
C THR A 211 11.78 5.52 -4.34
N CYS A 212 13.00 5.84 -3.87
CA CYS A 212 14.11 6.23 -4.76
C CYS A 212 14.74 5.03 -5.51
N LEU A 213 14.46 3.80 -5.06
CA LEU A 213 14.98 2.55 -5.64
C LEU A 213 13.94 1.76 -6.47
N GLN A 214 12.70 2.25 -6.57
CA GLN A 214 11.64 1.72 -7.45
C GLN A 214 11.66 2.42 -8.81
#